data_AF-A0A1Y4S1V8-F1
#
_entry.id   AF-A0A1Y4S1V8-F1
#
_cell.length_a   1.000
_cell.length_b   1.000
_cell.length_c   1.000
_cell.angle_alpha   90.00
_cell.angle_beta   90.00
_cell.angle_gamma   90.00
#
_symmetry.space_group_name_H-M   'P 1'
#
loop_
_entity.id
_entity.type
_entity.pdbx_description
1 polymer ?
#
loop_
_entity_poly.entity_id
_entity_poly.type
_entity_poly.pdbx_seq_one_letter_code
_entity_poly.pdbx_strand_id
1 'polypeptide(L)' 'MRSAKEAGCFPYGSNTVCFMEVSANGEIKQLSNHTEKRNAYMNALSGTSKIYAVWPGRWRSDLFIIDDLDAFCVAQQL' A
#
# COMPACT_ATOMS: atom_id res chain seq x y z
N MET A 1 0.01 13.06 4.69
CA MET A 1 0.18 11.90 3.80
C MET A 1 1.56 12.01 3.17
N ARG A 2 2.35 10.94 3.13
CA ARG A 2 3.72 10.94 2.58
C ARG A 2 3.81 9.98 1.40
N SER A 3 4.60 10.28 0.38
CA SER A 3 4.89 9.32 -0.69
C SER A 3 5.82 8.23 -0.16
N ALA A 4 5.50 6.95 -0.43
CA ALA A 4 6.40 5.85 -0.11
C ALA A 4 7.70 5.91 -0.94
N LYS A 5 7.62 6.41 -2.18
CA LYS A 5 8.76 6.58 -3.08
C LYS A 5 9.74 7.63 -2.58
N GLU A 6 9.22 8.79 -2.16
CA GLU A 6 10.06 9.88 -1.64
C GLU A 6 10.66 9.56 -0.28
N ALA A 7 10.05 8.66 0.50
CA ALA A 7 10.59 8.23 1.78
C ALA A 7 11.89 7.43 1.63
N GLY A 8 12.11 6.76 0.49
CA GLY A 8 13.33 6.00 0.14
C GLY A 8 13.61 4.75 0.99
N CYS A 9 13.07 4.66 2.20
CA CYS A 9 13.27 3.57 3.16
C CYS A 9 11.96 2.88 3.57
N PHE A 10 10.88 3.06 2.79
CA PHE A 10 9.58 2.49 3.14
C PHE A 10 9.65 0.95 3.14
N PRO A 11 9.26 0.28 4.24
CA PRO A 11 9.46 -1.16 4.37
C PRO A 11 8.30 -1.95 3.74
N TYR A 12 8.27 -2.00 2.41
CA TYR A 12 7.19 -2.65 1.64
C TYR A 12 6.93 -4.11 2.02
N GLY A 13 7.95 -4.87 2.45
CA GLY A 13 7.84 -6.28 2.82
C GLY A 13 7.61 -6.53 4.32
N SER A 14 7.49 -5.49 5.15
CA SER A 14 7.34 -5.68 6.60
C SER A 14 5.94 -6.17 6.99
N ASN A 15 5.89 -7.20 7.83
CA ASN A 15 4.63 -7.72 8.40
C ASN A 15 3.95 -6.73 9.36
N THR A 16 4.63 -5.66 9.75
CA THR A 16 4.05 -4.61 10.60
C THR A 16 3.35 -3.51 9.80
N VAL A 17 3.54 -3.48 8.47
CA VAL A 17 2.88 -2.49 7.61
C VAL A 17 1.49 -2.97 7.25
N CYS A 18 0.49 -2.14 7.50
CA CYS A 18 -0.89 -2.41 7.12
C CYS A 18 -1.17 -1.77 5.76
N PHE A 19 -1.51 -2.57 4.76
CA PHE A 19 -1.90 -2.08 3.44
C PHE A 19 -3.42 -1.99 3.32
N MET A 20 -3.90 -0.97 2.62
CA MET A 20 -5.31 -0.77 2.35
C MET A 20 -5.50 -0.20 0.95
N GLU A 21 -6.51 -0.70 0.26
CA GLU A 21 -6.99 -0.15 -0.99
C GLU A 21 -8.09 0.86 -0.68
N VAL A 22 -8.07 1.98 -1.41
CA VAL A 22 -9.13 2.98 -1.41
C VAL A 22 -9.60 3.13 -2.83
N SER A 23 -10.84 2.74 -3.11
CA SER A 23 -11.45 2.87 -4.43
C SER A 23 -11.93 4.31 -4.69
N ALA A 24 -12.23 4.61 -5.96
CA ALA A 24 -12.69 5.94 -6.37
C ALA A 24 -13.98 6.41 -5.67
N ASN A 25 -14.82 5.49 -5.20
CA ASN A 25 -16.02 5.77 -4.41
C ASN A 25 -15.73 6.10 -2.92
N GLY A 26 -14.46 6.04 -2.49
CA GLY A 26 -14.05 6.29 -1.10
C GLY A 26 -14.21 5.08 -0.17
N GLU A 27 -14.56 3.90 -0.70
CA GLU A 27 -14.58 2.67 0.07
C GLU A 27 -13.15 2.23 0.40
N ILE A 28 -12.93 1.81 1.64
CA ILE A 28 -11.62 1.45 2.17
C ILE A 28 -11.64 -0.04 2.49
N LYS A 29 -10.70 -0.78 1.91
CA LYS A 29 -10.54 -2.21 2.15
C LYS A 29 -9.13 -2.51 2.66
N GLN A 30 -9.03 -3.16 3.81
CA GLN A 30 -7.75 -3.66 4.32
C GLN A 30 -7.28 -4.86 3.48
N LEU A 31 -6.00 -4.86 3.10
CA LEU A 31 -5.39 -5.91 2.27
C LEU A 31 -4.63 -6.88 3.18
N SER A 32 -5.31 -7.95 3.57
CA SER A 32 -4.78 -8.92 4.54
C SER A 32 -4.07 -10.06 3.83
N ASN A 33 -4.61 -10.49 2.69
CA ASN A 33 -4.20 -11.71 2.00
C ASN A 33 -3.50 -11.41 0.67
N HIS A 34 -2.70 -12.36 0.19
CA HIS A 34 -1.95 -12.24 -1.08
C HIS A 34 -2.87 -11.96 -2.28
N THR A 35 -3.99 -12.67 -2.39
CA THR A 35 -4.99 -12.44 -3.45
C THR A 35 -5.57 -11.03 -3.41
N GLU A 36 -5.83 -10.49 -2.22
CA GLU A 36 -6.36 -9.12 -2.08
C GLU A 36 -5.34 -8.08 -2.49
N LYS A 37 -4.07 -8.27 -2.08
CA LYS A 37 -2.97 -7.42 -2.49
C LYS A 37 -2.76 -7.45 -4.00
N ARG A 38 -2.90 -8.63 -4.62
CA ARG A 38 -2.84 -8.79 -6.08
C ARG A 38 -3.98 -8.05 -6.79
N ASN A 39 -5.21 -8.19 -6.32
CA ASN A 39 -6.36 -7.50 -6.89
C ASN A 39 -6.23 -5.98 -6.75
N ALA A 40 -5.83 -5.50 -5.57
CA ALA A 40 -5.58 -4.08 -5.33
C ALA A 40 -4.45 -3.53 -6.22
N TYR A 41 -3.38 -4.30 -6.44
CA TYR A 41 -2.32 -3.94 -7.38
C TYR A 41 -2.86 -3.76 -8.80
N MET A 42 -3.66 -4.70 -9.29
CA MET A 42 -4.28 -4.61 -10.62
C MET A 42 -5.22 -3.39 -10.73
N ASN A 43 -6.03 -3.14 -9.70
CA ASN A 43 -6.94 -1.99 -9.65
C ASN A 43 -6.19 -0.64 -9.56
N ALA A 44 -5.05 -0.62 -8.89
CA ALA A 44 -4.19 0.56 -8.81
C ALA A 44 -3.48 0.83 -10.15
N LEU A 45 -3.04 -0.23 -10.83
CA LEU A 45 -2.50 -0.18 -12.20
C LEU A 45 -3.52 0.37 -13.20
N SER A 46 -4.79 -0.03 -13.08
CA SER A 46 -5.88 0.50 -13.92
C SER A 46 -6.34 1.89 -13.51
N GLY A 47 -5.77 2.48 -12.45
CA GLY A 47 -6.12 3.80 -11.92
C GLY A 47 -7.51 3.86 -11.27
N THR A 48 -8.13 2.71 -11.00
CA THR A 48 -9.48 2.61 -10.43
C THR A 48 -9.48 2.75 -8.91
N SER A 49 -8.35 2.41 -8.27
CA SER A 49 -8.13 2.54 -6.84
C SER A 49 -6.72 3.07 -6.55
N LYS A 50 -6.48 3.39 -5.28
CA LYS A 50 -5.17 3.77 -4.75
C LYS A 50 -4.83 2.88 -3.57
N ILE A 51 -3.56 2.48 -3.49
CA ILE A 51 -3.08 1.72 -2.34
C ILE A 51 -2.41 2.68 -1.36
N TYR A 52 -2.79 2.55 -0.11
CA TYR A 52 -2.16 3.23 1.01
C TYR A 52 -1.57 2.21 1.96
N ALA A 53 -0.61 2.67 2.75
CA ALA A 53 0.02 1.86 3.75
C ALA A 53 0.24 2.65 5.04
N VAL A 54 -0.08 2.02 6.16
CA VAL A 54 0.19 2.55 7.49
C VAL A 54 1.45 1.86 7.99
N TRP A 55 2.50 2.65 8.23
CA TRP A 55 3.72 2.17 8.84
C TRP A 55 3.74 2.56 10.32
N PRO A 56 3.67 1.59 11.25
CA PRO A 56 3.73 1.88 12.67
C PRO A 56 5.15 2.27 13.09
N GLY A 57 5.29 3.47 13.63
CA GLY A 57 6.46 3.91 14.39
C GLY A 57 6.26 3.69 15.89
N ARG A 58 7.30 3.98 16.68
CA ARG A 58 7.30 3.77 18.14
C ARG A 58 6.22 4.57 18.89
N TRP A 59 5.85 5.74 18.36
CA TRP A 59 4.94 6.70 19.01
C TRP A 59 3.87 7.28 18.08
N ARG A 60 3.93 6.97 16.78
CA ARG A 60 3.00 7.46 15.78
C ARG A 60 2.90 6.46 14.64
N SER A 61 1.75 6.45 13.98
CA SER A 61 1.55 5.72 12.73
C SER A 61 1.51 6.73 11.60
N ASP A 62 2.42 6.58 10.65
CA ASP A 62 2.50 7.45 9.49
C ASP A 62 1.75 6.79 8.32
N LEU A 63 0.92 7.59 7.63
CA LEU A 63 0.18 7.15 6.45
C LEU A 63 0.95 7.49 5.16
N PHE A 64 1.18 6.47 4.36
CA PHE A 64 1.88 6.53 3.09
C PHE A 64 0.95 6.21 1.93
N ILE A 65 1.12 6.93 0.83
CA ILE A 65 0.55 6.54 -0.47
C ILE A 65 1.59 5.69 -1.21
N ILE A 66 1.13 4.57 -1.76
CA ILE A 66 1.98 3.66 -2.54
C ILE A 66 1.97 4.14 -4.00
N ASP A 67 2.83 5.12 -4.28
CA ASP A 67 3.03 5.64 -5.63
C ASP A 67 3.96 4.76 -6.48
N ASP A 68 4.78 3.93 -5.83
CA ASP A 68 5.68 2.97 -6.47
C ASP A 68 5.04 1.57 -6.46
N LEU A 69 4.29 1.29 -7.51
CA LEU A 69 3.59 0.01 -7.68
C LEU A 69 4.55 -1.13 -8.00
N ASP A 70 5.66 -0.86 -8.70
CA ASP A 70 6.68 -1.87 -9.01
C ASP A 70 7.38 -2.36 -7.74
N ALA A 71 7.79 -1.44 -6.86
CA ALA A 71 8.38 -1.78 -5.56
C ALA A 71 7.40 -2.57 -4.68
N PHE A 72 6.10 -2.22 -4.72
CA PHE A 72 5.05 -2.96 -4.04
C PHE A 72 4.90 -4.39 -4.59
N CYS A 73 4.87 -4.55 -5.92
CA CYS A 73 4.76 -5.84 -6.59
C CYS A 73 5.91 -6.79 -6.20
N VAL A 74 7.15 -6.30 -6.30
CA VAL A 74 8.35 -7.07 -5.95
C VAL A 74 8.34 -7.48 -4.47
N ALA A 75 7.99 -6.57 -3.57
CA ALA A 75 8.00 -6.82 -2.13
C ALA A 75 6.88 -7.78 -1.67
N GLN A 76 5.72 -7.72 -2.33
CA GLN A 76 4.57 -8.58 -2.01
C GLN A 76 4.56 -9.90 -2.82
N GLN A 77 5.55 -10.11 -3.69
CA GLN A 77 5.69 -11.29 -4.56
C GLN A 77 4.41 -11.53 -5.39
N LEU A 78 3.90 -10.47 -6.02
CA LEU A 78 2.62 -10.46 -6.75
C LEU A 78 2.75 -10.91 -8.20
#